data_AF-A0A1F3WRT2-F1
#
_entry.id   AF-A0A1F3WRT2-F1
#
_cell.length_a   1.000
_cell.length_b   1.000
_cell.length_c   1.000
_cell.angle_alpha   90.00
_cell.angle_beta   90.00
_cell.angle_gamma   90.00
#
_symmetry.space_group_name_H-M   'P 1'
#
loop_
_entity.id
_entity.type
_entity.pdbx_description
1 polymer ?
#
loop_
_entity_poly.entity_id
_entity_poly.type
_entity_poly.pdbx_seq_one_letter_code
_entity_poly.pdbx_strand_id
1 'polypeptide(L)'
;MYVGNKHSTTASCTRIVEMECVNCGYHGQALIKGVGLGQGASPYFMDEEGAANRSLSRAEKAAEKNVLDTQKIAKCARCGKRNKQNVQRFWLLQSLKIFGGIFFLLLLGSMIYSFEEDEVVYLIFGSVAVLYIPLIFFTDIKWRWFTVDGRVHHIEPEGGTSNEGRNKHFNS
;
A
#
# COMPACT_ATOMS: atom_id res chain seq x y z
N MET A 1 34.99 11.58 15.25
CA MET A 1 34.26 10.67 14.35
C MET A 1 33.11 11.47 13.75
N TYR A 2 33.18 11.82 12.47
CA TYR A 2 32.09 12.57 11.81
C TYR A 2 31.02 11.55 11.41
N VAL A 3 29.88 11.55 12.10
CA VAL A 3 28.75 10.67 11.80
C VAL A 3 27.86 11.40 10.80
N GLY A 4 27.71 10.87 9.58
CA GLY A 4 26.79 11.43 8.60
C GLY A 4 25.32 11.16 8.95
N ASN A 5 24.42 11.95 8.37
CA ASN A 5 22.99 11.92 8.67
C ASN A 5 22.19 11.07 7.67
N LYS A 6 20.99 10.66 8.12
CA LYS A 6 19.97 10.03 7.29
C LYS A 6 18.92 11.08 6.88
N HIS A 7 18.70 11.22 5.59
CA HIS A 7 17.67 12.07 5.00
C HIS A 7 16.48 11.21 4.58
N SER A 8 15.28 11.65 4.96
CA SER A 8 14.02 11.05 4.52
C SER A 8 13.16 12.15 3.90
N THR A 9 12.78 11.95 2.64
CA THR A 9 11.97 12.88 1.88
C THR A 9 10.67 12.20 1.45
N THR A 10 9.57 12.94 1.54
CA THR A 10 8.29 12.50 0.98
C THR A 10 7.98 13.36 -0.23
N ALA A 11 7.61 12.73 -1.35
CA ALA A 11 7.17 13.40 -2.55
C ALA A 11 5.77 12.91 -2.93
N SER A 12 4.98 13.78 -3.57
CA SER A 12 3.69 13.41 -4.14
C SER A 12 3.63 13.75 -5.61
N CYS A 13 3.05 12.87 -6.40
CA CYS A 13 2.84 13.06 -7.84
C CYS A 13 1.36 12.85 -8.14
N THR A 14 0.78 13.70 -8.95
CA THR A 14 -0.59 13.53 -9.44
C THR A 14 -0.54 13.36 -10.95
N ARG A 15 -1.13 12.28 -11.48
CA ARG A 15 -1.24 12.08 -12.93
C ARG A 15 -2.64 11.63 -13.32
N ILE A 16 -3.06 12.07 -14.51
CA ILE A 16 -4.22 11.52 -15.19
C ILE A 16 -3.77 10.24 -15.88
N VAL A 17 -4.46 9.14 -15.60
CA VAL A 17 -4.19 7.85 -16.22
C VAL A 17 -5.46 7.28 -16.84
N GLU A 18 -5.31 6.64 -17.98
CA GLU A 18 -6.37 5.87 -18.60
C GLU A 18 -6.58 4.56 -17.85
N MET A 19 -7.82 4.20 -17.63
CA MET A 19 -8.19 2.97 -16.94
C MET A 19 -9.17 2.18 -17.81
N GLU A 20 -8.89 0.89 -17.91
CA GLU A 20 -9.75 -0.08 -18.55
C GLU A 20 -10.22 -1.12 -17.53
N CYS A 21 -11.53 -1.34 -17.46
CA CYS A 21 -12.10 -2.35 -16.59
C CYS A 21 -12.21 -3.70 -17.30
N VAL A 22 -11.37 -4.66 -16.93
CA VAL A 22 -11.42 -6.06 -17.42
C VAL A 22 -12.79 -6.73 -17.17
N ASN A 23 -13.56 -6.28 -16.17
CA ASN A 23 -14.85 -6.90 -15.84
C ASN A 23 -16.04 -6.39 -16.68
N CYS A 24 -16.01 -5.13 -17.14
CA CYS A 24 -17.15 -4.51 -17.82
C CYS A 24 -16.79 -3.74 -19.11
N GLY A 25 -15.51 -3.73 -19.50
CA GLY A 25 -15.01 -3.03 -20.68
C GLY A 25 -15.06 -1.51 -20.61
N TYR A 26 -15.32 -0.92 -19.44
CA TYR A 26 -15.34 0.54 -19.30
C TYR A 26 -13.94 1.12 -19.48
N HIS A 27 -13.81 2.07 -20.40
CA HIS A 27 -12.64 2.91 -20.58
C HIS A 27 -12.94 4.33 -20.07
N GLY A 28 -12.04 4.88 -19.27
CA GLY A 28 -12.16 6.25 -18.79
C GLY A 28 -10.85 6.74 -18.20
N GLN A 29 -10.83 8.01 -17.79
CA GLN A 29 -9.65 8.60 -17.16
C GLN A 29 -9.86 8.76 -15.66
N ALA A 30 -8.79 8.65 -14.89
CA ALA A 30 -8.79 9.00 -13.48
C ALA A 30 -7.54 9.79 -13.12
N LEU A 31 -7.74 10.82 -12.30
CA LEU A 31 -6.69 11.54 -11.62
C LEU A 31 -6.26 10.73 -10.39
N ILE A 32 -5.02 10.27 -10.37
CA ILE A 32 -4.47 9.47 -9.28
C ILE A 32 -3.34 10.24 -8.62
N LYS A 33 -3.43 10.38 -7.28
CA LYS A 33 -2.38 10.94 -6.45
C LYS A 33 -1.50 9.84 -5.84
N GLY A 34 -0.28 9.71 -6.32
CA GLY A 34 0.75 8.85 -5.75
C GLY A 34 1.56 9.58 -4.67
N VAL A 35 1.96 8.85 -3.63
CA VAL A 35 2.85 9.34 -2.58
C VAL A 35 4.02 8.37 -2.45
N GLY A 36 5.24 8.89 -2.49
CA GLY A 36 6.47 8.14 -2.38
C GLY A 36 7.34 8.64 -1.24
N LEU A 37 8.00 7.70 -0.57
CA LEU A 37 9.03 7.98 0.43
C LEU A 37 10.38 7.58 -0.14
N GLY A 38 11.37 8.46 -0.03
CA GLY A 38 12.75 8.19 -0.42
C GLY A 38 13.69 8.41 0.75
N GLN A 39 14.64 7.50 0.91
CA GLN A 39 15.68 7.62 1.93
C GLN A 39 17.04 7.75 1.26
N GLY A 40 17.85 8.64 1.80
CA GLY A 40 19.24 8.86 1.43
C GLY A 40 20.07 8.85 2.71
N ALA A 41 21.24 8.21 2.66
CA ALA A 41 22.20 8.27 3.75
C ALA A 41 23.51 8.79 3.20
N SER A 42 24.19 9.60 4.01
CA SER A 42 25.59 9.93 3.79
C SER A 42 26.42 9.29 4.90
N PRO A 43 27.48 8.53 4.57
CA PRO A 43 28.44 8.08 5.58
C PRO A 43 29.34 9.23 6.09
N TYR A 44 29.44 10.34 5.35
CA TYR A 44 30.32 11.47 5.66
C TYR A 44 29.59 12.83 5.56
N PHE A 45 29.95 13.80 6.41
CA PHE A 45 29.32 15.13 6.41
C PHE A 45 29.45 15.88 5.07
N MET A 46 30.45 15.56 4.23
CA MET A 46 30.66 16.25 2.94
C MET A 46 29.66 15.84 1.84
N ASP A 47 28.92 14.73 1.99
CA ASP A 47 27.96 14.23 0.99
C ASP A 47 26.49 14.35 1.48
N GLU A 48 26.22 15.27 2.39
CA GLU A 48 24.87 15.53 2.91
C GLU A 48 23.91 16.03 1.81
N GLU A 49 24.38 16.93 0.94
CA GLU A 49 23.59 17.44 -0.19
C GLU A 49 23.31 16.33 -1.22
N GLY A 50 24.30 15.46 -1.48
CA GLY A 50 24.12 14.29 -2.33
C GLY A 50 23.13 13.30 -1.74
N ALA A 51 23.17 13.05 -0.43
CA ALA A 51 22.19 12.21 0.25
C ALA A 51 20.76 12.77 0.19
N ALA A 52 20.60 14.08 0.35
CA ALA A 52 19.30 14.76 0.21
C ALA A 52 18.77 14.69 -1.24
N ASN A 53 19.62 14.92 -2.24
CA ASN A 53 19.22 14.80 -3.65
C ASN A 53 18.83 13.35 -4.00
N ARG A 54 19.55 12.36 -3.47
CA ARG A 54 19.21 10.93 -3.62
C ARG A 54 17.88 10.59 -2.92
N SER A 55 17.60 11.14 -1.74
CA SER A 55 16.32 10.89 -1.06
C SER A 55 15.15 11.49 -1.83
N LEU A 56 15.30 12.71 -2.36
CA LEU A 56 14.28 13.35 -3.20
C LEU A 56 14.02 12.55 -4.48
N SER A 57 15.06 12.24 -5.27
CA SER A 57 14.90 11.49 -6.52
C SER A 57 14.27 10.10 -6.30
N ARG A 58 14.61 9.43 -5.19
CA ARG A 58 13.97 8.17 -4.80
C ARG A 58 12.50 8.36 -4.43
N ALA A 59 12.16 9.43 -3.72
CA ALA A 59 10.80 9.74 -3.32
C ALA A 59 9.91 10.02 -4.55
N GLU A 60 10.41 10.77 -5.52
CA GLU A 60 9.70 11.07 -6.78
C GLU A 60 9.45 9.80 -7.60
N LYS A 61 10.49 8.99 -7.84
CA LYS A 61 10.35 7.69 -8.52
C LYS A 61 9.38 6.77 -7.81
N ALA A 62 9.40 6.75 -6.47
CA ALA A 62 8.46 5.99 -5.67
C ALA A 62 7.03 6.52 -5.81
N ALA A 63 6.83 7.83 -5.88
CA ALA A 63 5.52 8.45 -6.06
C ALA A 63 4.92 8.10 -7.43
N GLU A 64 5.72 8.16 -8.50
CA GLU A 64 5.29 7.76 -9.84
C GLU A 64 4.94 6.27 -9.92
N LYS A 65 5.79 5.41 -9.35
CA LYS A 65 5.48 3.99 -9.24
C LYS A 65 4.20 3.75 -8.44
N ASN A 66 3.97 4.53 -7.38
CA ASN A 66 2.77 4.44 -6.56
C ASN A 66 1.50 4.80 -7.37
N VAL A 67 1.56 5.77 -8.28
CA VAL A 67 0.46 6.06 -9.22
C VAL A 67 0.11 4.82 -10.06
N LEU A 68 1.12 4.22 -10.70
CA LEU A 68 0.93 3.05 -11.57
C LEU A 68 0.42 1.82 -10.80
N ASP A 69 0.91 1.61 -9.58
CA ASP A 69 0.45 0.51 -8.74
C ASP A 69 -0.96 0.76 -8.23
N THR A 70 -1.32 2.01 -7.92
CA THR A 70 -2.69 2.42 -7.52
C THR A 70 -3.68 2.21 -8.67
N GLN A 71 -3.31 2.57 -9.90
CA GLN A 71 -4.12 2.33 -11.10
C GLN A 71 -4.51 0.86 -11.25
N LYS A 72 -3.59 -0.07 -11.00
CA LYS A 72 -3.82 -1.54 -11.13
C LYS A 72 -4.86 -2.09 -10.16
N ILE A 73 -5.06 -1.44 -9.02
CA ILE A 73 -5.92 -1.90 -7.92
C ILE A 73 -7.14 -1.00 -7.68
N ALA A 74 -7.25 0.11 -8.43
CA ALA A 74 -8.38 1.02 -8.37
C ALA A 74 -9.70 0.29 -8.69
N LYS A 75 -10.79 0.77 -8.08
CA LYS A 75 -12.14 0.31 -8.41
C LYS A 75 -12.58 0.91 -9.75
N CYS A 76 -13.37 0.15 -10.50
CA CYS A 76 -14.04 0.71 -11.67
C CYS A 76 -15.15 1.67 -11.25
N ALA A 77 -15.21 2.86 -11.85
CA ALA A 77 -16.28 3.85 -11.63
C ALA A 77 -17.67 3.30 -11.95
N ARG A 78 -17.78 2.43 -12.97
CA ARG A 78 -19.07 1.91 -13.47
C ARG A 78 -19.57 0.70 -12.68
N CYS A 79 -18.71 -0.31 -12.44
CA CYS A 79 -19.13 -1.56 -11.83
C CYS A 79 -18.65 -1.76 -10.38
N GLY A 80 -17.80 -0.87 -9.85
CA GLY A 80 -17.24 -0.93 -8.49
C GLY A 80 -16.26 -2.08 -8.23
N LYS A 81 -16.08 -3.00 -9.19
CA LYS A 81 -15.20 -4.16 -9.06
C LYS A 81 -13.75 -3.77 -9.36
N ARG A 82 -12.81 -4.45 -8.69
CA ARG A 82 -11.37 -4.37 -8.94
C ARG A 82 -10.91 -5.47 -9.90
N ASN A 83 -9.75 -5.30 -10.51
CA ASN A 83 -9.15 -6.35 -11.33
C ASN A 83 -8.77 -7.54 -10.43
N LYS A 84 -9.41 -8.69 -10.66
CA LYS A 84 -9.22 -9.91 -9.85
C LYS A 84 -7.77 -10.39 -9.85
N GLN A 85 -7.07 -10.31 -10.98
CA GLN A 85 -5.69 -10.80 -11.09
C GLN A 85 -4.72 -9.98 -10.21
N ASN A 86 -4.88 -8.65 -10.22
CA ASN A 86 -4.04 -7.77 -9.40
C ASN A 86 -4.38 -7.90 -7.91
N VAL A 87 -5.66 -8.07 -7.57
CA VAL A 87 -6.11 -8.34 -6.20
C VAL A 87 -5.57 -9.67 -5.70
N GLN A 88 -5.56 -10.73 -6.53
CA GLN A 88 -4.99 -12.02 -6.17
C GLN A 88 -3.47 -11.94 -5.92
N ARG A 89 -2.72 -11.25 -6.79
CA ARG A 89 -1.28 -11.02 -6.57
C ARG A 89 -1.01 -10.27 -5.27
N PHE A 90 -1.83 -9.27 -4.95
CA PHE A 90 -1.77 -8.56 -3.68
C PHE A 90 -1.99 -9.50 -2.49
N TRP A 91 -3.05 -10.32 -2.53
CA TRP A 91 -3.34 -11.28 -1.48
C TRP A 91 -2.24 -12.33 -1.32
N LEU A 92 -1.66 -12.82 -2.41
CA LEU A 92 -0.59 -13.81 -2.37
C LEU A 92 0.69 -13.26 -1.71
N LEU A 93 1.06 -12.02 -2.04
CA LEU A 93 2.19 -11.35 -1.38
C LEU A 93 1.91 -11.07 0.10
N GLN A 94 0.68 -10.68 0.43
CA GLN A 94 0.29 -10.41 1.81
C GLN A 94 0.21 -11.69 2.66
N SER A 95 -0.33 -12.78 2.11
CA SER A 95 -0.32 -14.07 2.80
C SER A 95 1.11 -14.52 3.08
N LEU A 96 2.03 -14.35 2.14
CA LEU A 96 3.43 -14.73 2.34
C LEU A 96 4.07 -13.95 3.49
N LYS A 97 3.78 -12.64 3.62
CA LYS A 97 4.25 -11.83 4.75
C LYS A 97 3.66 -12.28 6.08
N ILE A 98 2.35 -12.56 6.12
CA ILE A 98 1.66 -13.00 7.33
C ILE A 98 2.24 -14.35 7.79
N PHE A 99 2.30 -15.34 6.89
CA PHE A 99 2.86 -16.65 7.19
C PHE A 99 4.35 -16.55 7.56
N GLY A 100 5.13 -15.73 6.86
CA GLY A 100 6.54 -15.50 7.16
C GLY A 100 6.74 -14.91 8.56
N GLY A 101 5.92 -13.93 8.96
CA GLY A 101 5.98 -13.34 10.29
C GLY A 101 5.55 -14.31 11.40
N ILE A 102 4.48 -15.08 11.19
CA ILE A 102 4.05 -16.14 12.13
C ILE A 102 5.15 -17.20 12.28
N PHE A 103 5.66 -17.71 11.15
CA PHE A 103 6.72 -18.70 11.15
C PHE A 103 7.96 -18.20 11.88
N PHE A 104 8.36 -16.94 11.65
CA PHE A 104 9.47 -16.32 12.35
C PHE A 104 9.24 -16.22 13.87
N LEU A 105 8.04 -15.81 14.30
CA LEU A 105 7.68 -15.74 15.73
C LEU A 105 7.72 -17.11 16.40
N LEU A 106 7.19 -18.13 15.74
CA LEU A 106 7.22 -19.51 16.25
C LEU A 106 8.64 -20.07 16.31
N LEU A 107 9.45 -19.79 15.29
CA LEU A 107 10.86 -20.21 15.25
C LEU A 107 11.66 -19.53 16.37
N LEU A 108 11.44 -18.24 16.61
CA LEU A 108 12.10 -17.49 17.67
C LEU A 108 11.68 -17.98 19.06
N GLY A 109 10.39 -18.26 19.26
CA GLY A 109 9.89 -18.88 20.48
C GLY A 109 10.50 -20.27 20.72
N SER A 110 10.60 -21.11 19.68
CA SER A 110 11.25 -22.42 19.77
C SER A 110 12.74 -22.33 20.09
N MET A 111 13.43 -21.31 19.56
CA MET A 111 14.84 -21.08 19.84
C MET A 111 15.04 -20.70 21.32
N ILE A 112 14.23 -19.80 21.86
CA ILE A 112 14.29 -19.39 23.28
C ILE A 112 13.93 -20.55 24.20
N TYR A 113 12.90 -21.32 23.87
CA TYR A 113 12.52 -22.51 24.65
C TYR A 113 13.69 -23.50 24.81
N SER A 114 14.54 -23.63 23.79
CA SER A 114 15.72 -24.50 23.85
C SER A 114 16.80 -24.04 24.84
N PHE A 115 16.74 -22.79 25.33
CA PHE A 115 17.69 -22.24 26.30
C PHE A 115 17.16 -22.27 27.74
N GLU A 116 15.87 -21.99 27.95
CA GLU A 116 15.29 -21.80 29.28
C GLU A 116 14.31 -22.91 29.70
N GLU A 117 13.90 -23.81 28.79
CA GLU A 117 12.90 -24.90 29.02
C GLU A 117 11.57 -24.44 29.66
N ASP A 118 11.27 -23.15 29.61
CA ASP A 118 10.06 -22.57 30.19
C ASP A 118 8.86 -22.63 29.22
N GLU A 119 7.80 -23.33 29.63
CA GLU A 119 6.54 -23.41 28.85
C GLU A 119 5.88 -22.03 28.63
N VAL A 120 6.19 -21.06 29.50
CA VAL A 120 5.71 -19.67 29.42
C VAL A 120 6.10 -19.02 28.08
N VAL A 121 7.23 -19.41 27.51
CA VAL A 121 7.72 -18.90 26.21
C VAL A 121 6.71 -19.18 25.10
N TYR A 122 6.17 -20.40 25.02
CA TYR A 122 5.18 -20.75 24.00
C TYR A 122 3.86 -20.00 24.18
N LEU A 123 3.46 -19.75 25.43
CA LEU A 123 2.24 -18.98 25.71
C LEU A 123 2.38 -17.53 25.22
N ILE A 124 3.54 -16.90 25.45
CA ILE A 124 3.82 -15.53 24.98
C ILE A 124 3.90 -15.50 23.45
N PHE A 125 4.78 -16.28 22.84
CA PHE A 125 5.00 -16.24 21.39
C PHE A 125 3.79 -16.74 20.59
N GLY A 126 3.07 -17.75 21.09
CA GLY A 126 1.81 -18.20 20.51
C GLY A 126 0.74 -17.11 20.54
N SER A 127 0.57 -16.42 21.68
CA SER A 127 -0.38 -15.32 21.81
C SER A 127 -0.04 -14.15 20.87
N VAL A 128 1.24 -13.77 20.79
CA VAL A 128 1.72 -12.72 19.89
C VAL A 128 1.49 -13.11 18.43
N ALA A 129 1.74 -14.37 18.05
CA ALA A 129 1.50 -14.85 16.68
C ALA A 129 0.01 -14.79 16.30
N VAL A 130 -0.90 -15.10 17.23
CA VAL A 130 -2.35 -14.98 17.00
C VAL A 130 -2.75 -13.51 16.83
N LEU A 131 -2.26 -12.61 17.68
CA LEU A 131 -2.55 -11.17 17.61
C LEU A 131 -1.92 -10.48 16.39
N TYR A 132 -0.87 -11.06 15.82
CA TYR A 132 -0.19 -10.56 14.63
C TYR A 132 -1.11 -10.52 13.39
N ILE A 133 -2.00 -11.50 13.25
CA ILE A 133 -2.93 -11.62 12.11
C ILE A 133 -3.89 -10.41 12.03
N PRO A 134 -4.71 -10.11 13.06
CA PRO A 134 -5.60 -8.95 13.02
C PRO A 134 -4.80 -7.64 12.95
N LEU A 135 -3.64 -7.55 13.58
CA LEU A 135 -2.78 -6.37 13.51
C LEU A 135 -2.40 -6.03 12.05
N ILE A 136 -1.88 -6.99 11.28
CA ILE A 136 -1.55 -6.78 9.86
C ILE A 136 -2.81 -6.46 9.05
N PHE A 137 -3.90 -7.19 9.30
CA PHE A 137 -5.15 -6.98 8.56
C PHE A 137 -5.65 -5.54 8.69
N PHE A 138 -5.63 -4.99 9.90
CA PHE A 138 -6.05 -3.61 10.15
C PHE A 138 -5.03 -2.58 9.63
N THR A 139 -3.75 -2.77 9.93
CA THR A 139 -2.72 -1.75 9.66
C THR A 139 -2.31 -1.69 8.20
N ASP A 140 -2.12 -2.83 7.53
CA ASP A 140 -1.60 -2.85 6.15
C ASP A 140 -2.74 -3.02 5.15
N ILE A 141 -3.64 -3.99 5.35
CA ILE A 141 -4.67 -4.31 4.33
C ILE A 141 -5.78 -3.26 4.30
N LYS A 142 -6.48 -3.04 5.42
CA LYS A 142 -7.63 -2.12 5.48
C LYS A 142 -7.21 -0.68 5.14
N TRP A 143 -6.08 -0.24 5.71
CA TRP A 143 -5.56 1.10 5.48
C TRP A 143 -5.13 1.31 4.01
N ARG A 144 -4.49 0.34 3.37
CA ARG A 144 -4.16 0.42 1.94
C ARG A 144 -5.39 0.55 1.06
N TRP A 145 -6.44 -0.24 1.29
CA TRP A 145 -7.65 -0.14 0.47
C TRP A 145 -8.36 1.20 0.63
N PHE A 146 -8.44 1.71 1.87
CA PHE A 146 -9.04 3.02 2.14
C PHE A 146 -8.25 4.16 1.51
N THR A 147 -6.92 4.12 1.63
CA THR A 147 -6.04 5.15 1.05
C THR A 147 -6.00 5.11 -0.47
N VAL A 148 -6.07 3.93 -1.08
CA VAL A 148 -6.15 3.77 -2.54
C VAL A 148 -7.44 4.38 -3.07
N ASP A 149 -8.59 4.01 -2.50
CA ASP A 149 -9.88 4.51 -2.98
C ASP A 149 -9.99 6.04 -2.79
N GLY A 150 -9.42 6.60 -1.72
CA GLY A 150 -9.41 8.05 -1.47
C GLY A 150 -8.44 8.86 -2.34
N ARG A 151 -7.55 8.21 -3.11
CA ARG A 151 -6.56 8.88 -3.97
C ARG A 151 -6.92 8.88 -5.45
N VAL A 152 -8.03 8.24 -5.83
CA VAL A 152 -8.46 8.08 -7.21
C VAL A 152 -9.72 8.90 -7.43
N HIS A 153 -9.63 9.91 -8.30
CA HIS A 153 -10.77 10.72 -8.73
C HIS A 153 -11.06 10.42 -10.20
N HIS A 154 -12.21 9.82 -10.49
CA HIS A 154 -12.61 9.55 -11.87
C HIS A 154 -13.04 10.85 -12.55
N ILE A 155 -12.56 11.05 -13.78
CA ILE A 155 -12.94 12.18 -14.62
C ILE A 155 -14.13 11.70 -15.44
N GLU A 156 -15.29 12.35 -15.27
CA GLU A 156 -16.45 12.08 -16.13
C GLU A 156 -16.16 12.61 -17.53
N PRO A 157 -16.46 11.85 -18.60
CA PRO A 157 -16.26 12.35 -19.95
C PRO A 157 -17.19 13.56 -20.18
N GLU A 158 -16.59 14.71 -20.48
CA GLU A 158 -17.29 15.93 -20.89
C GLU A 158 -18.14 15.62 -22.13
N GLY A 159 -19.43 15.34 -21.94
CA GLY A 159 -20.33 14.95 -23.03
C GLY A 159 -21.33 13.84 -22.69
N GLY A 160 -21.25 13.22 -21.51
CA GLY A 160 -22.32 12.38 -21.00
C GLY A 160 -23.48 13.26 -20.53
N THR A 161 -24.46 13.48 -21.40
CA THR A 161 -25.77 14.02 -21.01
C THR A 161 -26.25 13.29 -19.76
N SER A 162 -26.29 14.02 -18.64
CA SER A 162 -26.84 13.55 -17.39
C SER A 162 -28.28 13.12 -17.68
N ASN A 163 -28.51 11.81 -17.74
CA ASN A 163 -29.86 11.27 -17.61
C ASN A 163 -30.30 11.52 -16.17
N GLU A 164 -30.78 12.73 -15.97
CA GLU A 164 -31.80 13.19 -15.06
C GLU A 164 -32.87 12.08 -14.89
N GLY A 165 -32.67 11.19 -13.92
CA GLY A 165 -33.56 10.03 -13.82
C GLY A 165 -33.31 9.04 -12.69
N ARG A 166 -32.43 9.31 -11.72
CA ARG A 166 -32.26 8.45 -10.54
C ARG A 166 -32.62 9.14 -9.23
N ASN A 167 -33.72 9.88 -9.28
CA ASN A 167 -34.47 10.28 -8.09
C ASN A 167 -35.72 9.39 -8.00
N LYS A 168 -35.54 8.11 -7.65
CA LYS A 168 -36.65 7.24 -7.23
C LYS A 168 -36.17 6.31 -6.11
N HIS A 169 -36.87 6.43 -4.99
CA HIS A 169 -36.86 5.60 -3.79
C HIS A 169 -35.82 5.93 -2.70
N PHE A 170 -35.92 7.16 -2.20
CA PHE A 170 -36.18 7.34 -0.78
C PHE A 170 -37.68 7.11 -0.52
N ASN A 171 -38.04 6.54 0.63
CA ASN A 171 -39.36 6.06 1.08
C ASN A 171 -39.70 4.61 0.72
N SER A 172 -39.29 3.65 1.56
CA SER A 172 -40.18 2.92 2.48
C SER A 172 -39.37 2.25 3.58
#